data_AF-A0A420FV77-F1
#
_entry.id   AF-A0A420FV77-F1
#
_cell.length_a   1.000
_cell.length_b   1.000
_cell.length_c   1.000
_cell.angle_alpha   90.00
_cell.angle_beta   90.00
_cell.angle_gamma   90.00
#
_symmetry.space_group_name_H-M   'P 1'
#
loop_
_entity.id
_entity.type
_entity.pdbx_description
1 polymer ?
#
loop_
_entity_poly.entity_id
_entity_poly.type
_entity_poly.pdbx_seq_one_letter_code
_entity_poly.pdbx_strand_id
1 'polypeptide(L)'
;MYKFYDKTYRKLETAIEGLEIETDYPVKRIEAVIQLIIESLAYLKEFVLTNDFKNTDDEIYFFKYQKPIIVSKLIYYNAIYKIETKKPYGTKPIKKYLKKELKRLKKFFDNNIDFYKYYRSNNTVLDKNFFIRGKHDIRLWLDTFYFEADHRFSTSHDYKVAKIIANDLIQVYLEDRLKNIKLKKVSDNSVKWTASKTALTELIYALYSHGVFNNGNADIKLIAKKFEESFNSELGDFYHTFMELKARKINRTKFLDSLCDALIKKMDEQDEK
;
A
#
# COMPACT_ATOMS: atom_id res chain seq x y z
N MET A 1 -16.65 20.42 26.02
CA MET A 1 -16.48 19.32 25.05
C MET A 1 -16.06 19.81 23.65
N TYR A 2 -16.95 20.43 22.86
CA TYR A 2 -16.68 20.78 21.45
C TYR A 2 -15.37 21.54 21.18
N LYS A 3 -15.13 22.67 21.87
CA LYS A 3 -13.90 23.48 21.68
C LYS A 3 -12.62 22.70 21.97
N PHE A 4 -12.65 21.83 22.99
CA PHE A 4 -11.51 21.00 23.36
C PHE A 4 -11.25 19.93 22.29
N TYR A 5 -12.31 19.24 21.84
CA TYR A 5 -12.20 18.28 20.75
C TYR A 5 -11.63 18.91 19.48
N ASP A 6 -12.19 20.05 19.02
CA ASP A 6 -11.75 20.72 17.79
C ASP A 6 -10.27 21.15 17.89
N LYS A 7 -9.84 21.68 19.03
CA LYS A 7 -8.42 22.00 19.27
C LYS A 7 -7.52 20.77 19.19
N THR A 8 -7.90 19.67 19.87
CA THR A 8 -7.13 18.43 19.88
C THR A 8 -7.08 17.80 18.49
N TYR A 9 -8.20 17.79 17.77
CA TYR A 9 -8.31 17.28 16.42
C TYR A 9 -7.43 18.07 15.44
N ARG A 10 -7.52 19.40 15.42
CA ARG A 10 -6.69 20.24 14.54
C ARG A 10 -5.21 20.07 14.82
N LYS A 11 -4.82 20.02 16.10
CA LYS A 11 -3.42 19.77 16.49
C LYS A 11 -2.92 18.43 15.96
N LEU A 12 -3.75 17.39 16.04
CA LEU A 12 -3.42 16.08 15.49
C LEU A 12 -3.28 16.13 13.97
N GLU A 13 -4.24 16.73 13.25
CA GLU A 13 -4.19 16.83 11.79
C GLU A 13 -2.93 17.56 11.31
N THR A 14 -2.61 18.72 11.90
CA THR A 14 -1.40 19.48 11.55
C THR A 14 -0.13 18.67 11.83
N ALA A 15 -0.08 17.91 12.91
CA ALA A 15 1.07 17.06 13.21
C ALA A 15 1.21 15.89 12.22
N ILE A 16 0.10 15.31 11.78
CA ILE A 16 0.10 14.26 10.75
C ILE A 16 0.57 14.83 9.41
N GLU A 17 0.04 15.98 8.99
CA GLU A 17 0.43 16.66 7.75
C GLU A 17 1.93 17.02 7.73
N GLY A 18 2.47 17.50 8.85
CA GLY A 18 3.91 17.80 8.97
C GLY A 18 4.79 16.57 8.71
N LEU A 19 4.36 15.39 9.19
CA LEU A 19 5.09 14.13 8.96
C LEU A 19 5.00 13.63 7.51
N GLU A 20 3.99 14.05 6.74
CA GLU A 20 3.89 13.68 5.32
C GLU A 20 4.98 14.34 4.46
N ILE A 21 5.52 15.49 4.90
CA ILE A 21 6.50 16.31 4.18
C ILE A 21 7.95 15.87 4.44
N GLU A 22 8.25 15.32 5.61
CA GLU A 22 9.64 15.22 6.11
C GLU A 22 10.34 13.86 5.92
N THR A 23 9.64 12.78 5.53
CA THR A 23 10.21 11.41 5.65
C THR A 23 10.16 10.56 4.37
N ASP A 24 11.34 10.08 3.93
CA ASP A 24 11.53 9.18 2.78
C ASP A 24 11.13 7.70 3.05
N TYR A 25 10.74 7.36 4.28
CA TYR A 25 10.46 5.98 4.70
C TYR A 25 8.97 5.78 5.09
N PRO A 26 8.14 5.22 4.20
CA PRO A 26 6.69 5.15 4.40
C PRO A 26 6.23 4.42 5.67
N VAL A 27 6.96 3.38 6.10
CA VAL A 27 6.56 2.54 7.25
C VAL A 27 6.88 3.22 8.58
N LYS A 28 8.09 3.77 8.74
CA LYS A 28 8.47 4.52 9.96
C LYS A 28 7.57 5.73 10.19
N ARG A 29 7.16 6.40 9.11
CA ARG A 29 6.17 7.47 9.16
C ARG A 29 4.83 7.01 9.72
N ILE A 30 4.33 5.87 9.25
CA ILE A 30 3.07 5.30 9.75
C ILE A 30 3.16 4.98 11.24
N GLU A 31 4.29 4.45 11.72
CA GLU A 31 4.52 4.19 13.14
C GLU A 31 4.47 5.48 13.98
N ALA A 32 5.14 6.55 13.54
CA ALA A 32 5.09 7.84 14.21
C ALA A 32 3.68 8.43 14.25
N VAL A 33 2.93 8.34 13.15
CA VAL A 33 1.53 8.80 13.09
C VAL A 33 0.64 8.00 14.05
N ILE A 34 0.81 6.68 14.13
CA ILE A 34 0.06 5.83 15.07
C ILE A 34 0.31 6.31 16.51
N GLN A 35 1.56 6.61 16.86
CA GLN A 35 1.92 7.08 18.19
C GLN A 35 1.22 8.41 18.54
N LEU A 36 1.24 9.39 17.62
CA LEU A 36 0.55 10.68 17.80
C LEU A 36 -0.97 10.52 18.01
N ILE A 37 -1.58 9.59 17.27
CA ILE A 37 -3.03 9.31 17.41
C ILE A 37 -3.32 8.68 18.78
N ILE A 38 -2.48 7.76 19.26
CA ILE A 38 -2.63 7.13 20.57
C ILE A 38 -2.54 8.18 21.68
N GLU A 39 -1.55 9.07 21.64
CA GLU A 39 -1.38 10.16 22.60
C GLU A 39 -2.58 11.12 22.60
N SER A 40 -3.08 11.45 21.40
CA SER A 40 -4.25 12.32 21.26
C SER A 40 -5.52 11.67 21.82
N LEU A 41 -5.70 10.36 21.63
CA LEU A 41 -6.81 9.61 22.22
C LEU A 41 -6.70 9.51 23.74
N ALA A 42 -5.49 9.34 24.28
CA ALA A 42 -5.25 9.35 25.72
C ALA A 42 -5.62 10.70 26.34
N TYR A 43 -5.15 11.80 25.74
CA TYR A 43 -5.49 13.15 26.18
C TYR A 43 -7.01 13.44 26.11
N LEU A 44 -7.65 12.98 25.04
CA LEU A 44 -9.11 13.11 24.90
C LEU A 44 -9.86 12.29 25.95
N LYS A 45 -9.37 11.09 26.27
CA LYS A 45 -9.92 10.23 27.31
C LYS A 45 -9.83 10.88 28.68
N GLU A 46 -8.67 11.37 29.08
CA GLU A 46 -8.48 12.05 30.37
C GLU A 46 -9.43 13.24 30.54
N PHE A 47 -9.60 14.04 29.49
CA PHE A 47 -10.53 15.16 29.50
C PHE A 47 -11.98 14.72 29.74
N VAL A 48 -12.44 13.68 29.03
CA VAL A 48 -13.80 13.14 29.17
C VAL A 48 -14.02 12.55 30.56
N LEU A 49 -13.04 11.84 31.11
CA LEU A 49 -13.15 11.28 32.47
C LEU A 49 -13.17 12.35 33.56
N THR A 50 -12.53 13.50 33.32
CA THR A 50 -12.46 14.60 34.31
C THR A 50 -13.68 15.52 34.27
N ASN A 51 -14.23 15.80 33.09
CA ASN A 51 -15.24 16.86 32.91
C ASN A 51 -16.66 16.32 32.68
N ASP A 52 -16.78 15.03 32.33
CA ASP A 52 -18.01 14.37 31.88
C ASP A 52 -18.79 15.13 30.78
N PHE A 53 -19.94 14.59 30.36
CA PHE A 53 -20.85 15.24 29.42
C PHE A 53 -21.93 16.04 30.15
N LYS A 54 -22.34 17.17 29.58
CA LYS A 54 -23.38 18.02 30.18
C LYS A 54 -24.76 17.38 30.14
N ASN A 55 -25.01 16.61 29.08
CA ASN A 55 -26.27 15.93 28.83
C ASN A 55 -26.01 14.71 27.92
N THR A 56 -27.05 13.91 27.74
CA THR A 56 -26.99 12.70 26.91
C THR A 56 -26.76 13.00 25.44
N ASP A 57 -27.23 14.14 24.93
CA ASP A 57 -27.06 14.48 23.51
C ASP A 57 -25.59 14.83 23.20
N ASP A 58 -24.89 15.50 24.11
CA ASP A 58 -23.45 15.76 24.04
C ASP A 58 -22.65 14.45 24.05
N GLU A 59 -23.05 13.48 24.87
CA GLU A 59 -22.44 12.14 24.93
C GLU A 59 -22.63 11.38 23.61
N ILE A 60 -23.88 11.32 23.13
CA ILE A 60 -24.22 10.69 21.85
C ILE A 60 -23.41 11.34 20.72
N TYR A 61 -23.37 12.67 20.67
CA TYR A 61 -22.65 13.40 19.63
C TYR A 61 -21.15 13.06 19.66
N PHE A 62 -20.56 12.98 20.85
CA PHE A 62 -19.17 12.62 21.00
C PHE A 62 -18.87 11.20 20.49
N PHE A 63 -19.66 10.21 20.91
CA PHE A 63 -19.43 8.80 20.57
C PHE A 63 -19.88 8.43 19.15
N LYS A 64 -20.77 9.21 18.53
CA LYS A 64 -21.23 8.99 17.16
C LYS A 64 -20.40 9.74 16.11
N TYR A 65 -19.95 10.95 16.41
CA TYR A 65 -19.34 11.83 15.39
C TYR A 65 -17.92 12.30 15.71
N GLN A 66 -17.51 12.42 16.98
CA GLN A 66 -16.21 13.01 17.31
C GLN A 66 -15.14 11.94 17.54
N LYS A 67 -15.29 11.12 18.59
CA LYS A 67 -14.35 10.05 18.90
C LYS A 67 -14.11 9.11 17.71
N PRO A 68 -15.14 8.69 16.95
CA PRO A 68 -14.93 7.78 15.82
C PRO A 68 -14.01 8.31 14.72
N ILE A 69 -13.92 9.63 14.51
CA ILE A 69 -13.05 10.23 13.49
C ILE A 69 -11.57 10.02 13.84
N ILE A 70 -11.20 10.17 15.12
CA ILE A 70 -9.81 9.98 15.55
C ILE A 70 -9.48 8.47 15.59
N VAL A 71 -10.40 7.65 16.10
CA VAL A 71 -10.22 6.19 16.15
C VAL A 71 -10.15 5.59 14.73
N SER A 72 -10.90 6.12 13.76
CA SER A 72 -10.85 5.62 12.39
C SER A 72 -9.49 5.83 11.75
N LYS A 73 -8.81 6.94 12.05
CA LYS A 73 -7.41 7.19 11.63
C LYS A 73 -6.48 6.15 12.23
N LEU A 74 -6.61 5.82 13.51
CA LEU A 74 -5.82 4.75 14.14
C LEU A 74 -6.02 3.41 13.42
N ILE A 75 -7.28 3.03 13.15
CA ILE A 75 -7.62 1.80 12.43
C ILE A 75 -7.02 1.83 11.02
N TYR A 76 -7.16 2.95 10.30
CA TYR A 76 -6.62 3.15 8.96
C TYR A 76 -5.11 2.99 8.92
N TYR A 77 -4.35 3.76 9.70
CA TYR A 77 -2.88 3.71 9.67
C TYR A 77 -2.35 2.34 10.12
N ASN A 78 -2.96 1.71 11.13
CA ASN A 78 -2.60 0.35 11.52
C ASN A 78 -2.90 -0.68 10.41
N ALA A 79 -3.99 -0.49 9.66
CA ALA A 79 -4.29 -1.34 8.50
C ALA A 79 -3.27 -1.13 7.38
N ILE A 80 -2.92 0.11 7.04
CA ILE A 80 -1.90 0.41 6.03
C ILE A 80 -0.54 -0.17 6.44
N TYR A 81 -0.16 -0.04 7.71
CA TYR A 81 1.05 -0.67 8.25
C TYR A 81 1.07 -2.17 7.97
N LYS A 82 -0.01 -2.88 8.32
CA LYS A 82 -0.15 -4.33 8.08
C LYS A 82 -0.15 -4.68 6.60
N ILE A 83 -0.77 -3.85 5.76
CA ILE A 83 -0.82 -4.04 4.30
C ILE A 83 0.58 -3.94 3.71
N GLU A 84 1.32 -2.88 4.05
CA GLU A 84 2.65 -2.62 3.48
C GLU A 84 3.70 -3.61 4.00
N THR A 85 3.67 -3.96 5.29
CA THR A 85 4.61 -4.93 5.89
C THR A 85 4.42 -6.36 5.38
N LYS A 86 3.18 -6.77 5.06
CA LYS A 86 2.87 -8.12 4.53
C LYS A 86 2.81 -8.17 3.01
N LYS A 87 3.15 -7.08 2.33
CA LYS A 87 3.06 -6.97 0.87
C LYS A 87 4.05 -7.93 0.21
N PRO A 88 3.60 -8.85 -0.66
CA PRO A 88 4.50 -9.77 -1.35
C PRO A 88 5.29 -9.04 -2.46
N TYR A 89 6.36 -9.67 -2.94
CA TYR A 89 7.11 -9.19 -4.10
C TYR A 89 6.43 -9.59 -5.42
N GLY A 90 6.58 -8.74 -6.44
CA GLY A 90 6.08 -9.00 -7.79
C GLY A 90 4.65 -8.53 -8.07
N THR A 91 4.42 -8.06 -9.30
CA THR A 91 3.17 -7.38 -9.70
C THR A 91 1.92 -8.26 -9.58
N LYS A 92 1.98 -9.53 -10.01
CA LYS A 92 0.85 -10.47 -9.94
C LYS A 92 0.51 -10.84 -8.48
N PRO A 93 1.47 -11.26 -7.62
CA PRO A 93 1.21 -11.48 -6.20
C PRO A 93 0.64 -10.26 -5.47
N ILE A 94 1.19 -9.06 -5.69
CA ILE A 94 0.69 -7.83 -5.09
C ILE A 94 -0.78 -7.60 -5.47
N LYS A 95 -1.12 -7.71 -6.76
CA LYS A 95 -2.52 -7.52 -7.22
C LYS A 95 -3.48 -8.52 -6.57
N LYS A 96 -3.07 -9.79 -6.43
CA LYS A 96 -3.86 -10.83 -5.77
C LYS A 96 -4.05 -10.52 -4.28
N TYR A 97 -2.99 -10.06 -3.61
CA TYR A 97 -3.01 -9.65 -2.21
C TYR A 97 -3.96 -8.47 -1.96
N LEU A 98 -3.84 -7.37 -2.71
CA LEU A 98 -4.70 -6.20 -2.54
C LEU A 98 -6.19 -6.53 -2.79
N LYS A 99 -6.49 -7.38 -3.79
CA LYS A 99 -7.85 -7.89 -4.02
C LYS A 99 -8.39 -8.73 -2.86
N LYS A 100 -7.53 -9.50 -2.19
CA LYS A 100 -7.90 -10.28 -1.00
C LYS A 100 -8.27 -9.36 0.16
N GLU A 101 -7.52 -8.27 0.37
CA GLU A 101 -7.86 -7.26 1.39
C GLU A 101 -9.19 -6.56 1.07
N LEU A 102 -9.44 -6.17 -0.19
CA LEU A 102 -10.75 -5.64 -0.61
C LEU A 102 -11.90 -6.61 -0.33
N LYS A 103 -11.70 -7.92 -0.55
CA LYS A 103 -12.71 -8.94 -0.24
C LYS A 103 -13.00 -9.03 1.27
N ARG A 104 -12.01 -8.78 2.13
CA ARG A 104 -12.22 -8.72 3.59
C ARG A 104 -13.04 -7.52 3.99
N LEU A 105 -12.79 -6.34 3.40
CA LEU A 105 -13.60 -5.15 3.62
C LEU A 105 -15.05 -5.38 3.21
N LYS A 106 -15.27 -5.99 2.03
CA LYS A 106 -16.60 -6.36 1.55
C LYS A 106 -17.31 -7.31 2.53
N LYS A 107 -16.63 -8.33 3.04
CA LYS A 107 -17.22 -9.25 4.03
C LYS A 107 -17.64 -8.51 5.31
N PHE A 108 -16.84 -7.54 5.77
CA PHE A 108 -17.23 -6.72 6.93
C PHE A 108 -18.47 -5.89 6.62
N PHE A 109 -18.55 -5.27 5.44
CA PHE A 109 -19.73 -4.53 4.99
C PHE A 109 -20.98 -5.42 4.96
N ASP A 110 -20.90 -6.57 4.29
CA ASP A 110 -22.01 -7.51 4.14
C ASP A 110 -22.53 -7.99 5.52
N ASN A 111 -21.61 -8.31 6.45
CA ASN A 111 -21.95 -8.73 7.80
C ASN A 111 -22.56 -7.63 8.68
N ASN A 112 -22.43 -6.36 8.31
CA ASN A 112 -22.87 -5.22 9.11
C ASN A 112 -23.84 -4.31 8.35
N ILE A 113 -24.47 -4.83 7.29
CA ILE A 113 -25.23 -4.04 6.32
C ILE A 113 -26.32 -3.17 6.96
N ASP A 114 -27.01 -3.66 7.99
CA ASP A 114 -28.09 -2.91 8.64
C ASP A 114 -27.56 -1.74 9.49
N PHE A 115 -26.42 -1.94 10.15
CA PHE A 115 -25.76 -0.84 10.86
C PHE A 115 -25.15 0.18 9.88
N TYR A 116 -24.67 -0.27 8.72
CA TYR A 116 -24.26 0.62 7.62
C TYR A 116 -25.43 1.48 7.13
N LYS A 117 -26.62 0.87 6.91
CA LYS A 117 -27.83 1.62 6.52
C LYS A 117 -28.18 2.67 7.57
N TYR A 118 -28.23 2.26 8.84
CA TYR A 118 -28.49 3.16 9.97
C TYR A 118 -27.55 4.37 9.99
N TYR A 119 -26.24 4.10 9.91
CA TYR A 119 -25.22 5.13 9.99
C TYR A 119 -25.25 6.05 8.77
N ARG A 120 -25.29 5.49 7.55
CA ARG A 120 -25.28 6.28 6.30
C ARG A 120 -26.56 7.07 6.06
N SER A 121 -27.69 6.65 6.63
CA SER A 121 -28.94 7.42 6.56
C SER A 121 -29.04 8.51 7.63
N ASN A 122 -28.01 8.74 8.46
CA ASN A 122 -28.03 9.65 9.60
C ASN A 122 -29.24 9.42 10.53
N ASN A 123 -29.70 8.18 10.67
CA ASN A 123 -30.80 7.85 11.56
C ASN A 123 -30.37 8.06 13.02
N THR A 124 -31.30 8.51 13.87
CA THR A 124 -31.08 8.83 15.28
C THR A 124 -31.92 7.99 16.23
N VAL A 125 -32.84 7.15 15.72
CA VAL A 125 -33.82 6.38 16.51
C VAL A 125 -33.15 5.47 17.54
N LEU A 126 -31.98 4.92 17.22
CA LEU A 126 -31.24 3.99 18.08
C LEU A 126 -30.05 4.66 18.79
N ASP A 127 -29.88 5.98 18.69
CA ASP A 127 -28.68 6.65 19.21
C ASP A 127 -28.52 6.44 20.72
N LYS A 128 -29.63 6.47 21.47
CA LYS A 128 -29.63 6.22 22.93
C LYS A 128 -29.21 4.79 23.30
N ASN A 129 -29.36 3.83 22.39
CA ASN A 129 -29.00 2.44 22.61
C ASN A 129 -27.56 2.16 22.15
N PHE A 130 -27.04 2.98 21.24
CA PHE A 130 -25.74 2.78 20.61
C PHE A 130 -24.62 3.61 21.22
N PHE A 131 -24.91 4.84 21.62
CA PHE A 131 -23.90 5.87 21.90
C PHE A 131 -23.96 6.44 23.31
N ILE A 132 -24.63 5.77 24.24
CA ILE A 132 -24.59 6.10 25.68
C ILE A 132 -23.75 5.03 26.40
N ARG A 133 -22.81 5.45 27.26
CA ARG A 133 -21.99 4.51 28.04
C ARG A 133 -22.85 3.66 28.99
N GLY A 134 -22.45 2.41 29.20
CA GLY A 134 -23.16 1.47 30.06
C GLY A 134 -24.50 0.93 29.54
N LYS A 135 -25.13 1.60 28.55
CA LYS A 135 -26.35 1.11 27.88
C LYS A 135 -25.99 0.26 26.67
N HIS A 136 -25.79 -1.04 26.89
CA HIS A 136 -25.61 -2.02 25.82
C HIS A 136 -26.81 -2.99 25.77
N ASP A 137 -27.12 -3.46 24.56
CA ASP A 137 -28.14 -4.49 24.33
C ASP A 137 -27.58 -5.54 23.39
N ILE A 138 -27.42 -6.77 23.90
CA ILE A 138 -26.84 -7.90 23.16
C ILE A 138 -27.66 -8.22 21.90
N ARG A 139 -28.96 -7.91 21.90
CA ARG A 139 -29.87 -8.11 20.75
C ARG A 139 -29.57 -7.16 19.59
N LEU A 140 -28.76 -6.12 19.81
CA LEU A 140 -28.36 -5.14 18.80
C LEU A 140 -27.02 -5.46 18.14
N TRP A 141 -26.66 -6.74 18.01
CA TRP A 141 -25.49 -7.19 17.25
C TRP A 141 -24.17 -6.55 17.71
N LEU A 142 -23.98 -6.58 19.03
CA LEU A 142 -22.81 -6.04 19.71
C LEU A 142 -21.52 -6.79 19.29
N ASP A 143 -20.43 -6.06 19.10
CA ASP A 143 -19.10 -6.67 18.91
C ASP A 143 -18.58 -7.17 20.26
N THR A 144 -18.01 -8.38 20.30
CA THR A 144 -17.41 -8.95 21.51
C THR A 144 -16.29 -8.08 22.07
N PHE A 145 -15.63 -7.28 21.22
CA PHE A 145 -14.61 -6.30 21.66
C PHE A 145 -15.13 -5.32 22.73
N TYR A 146 -16.44 -5.02 22.73
CA TYR A 146 -17.02 -4.15 23.75
C TYR A 146 -16.75 -4.64 25.17
N PHE A 147 -16.79 -5.95 25.43
CA PHE A 147 -16.64 -6.49 26.79
C PHE A 147 -15.23 -6.34 27.36
N GLU A 148 -14.23 -6.17 26.50
CA GLU A 148 -12.83 -5.95 26.89
C GLU A 148 -12.43 -4.46 26.87
N ALA A 149 -13.29 -3.59 26.33
CA ALA A 149 -13.01 -2.16 26.19
C ALA A 149 -13.26 -1.40 27.51
N ASP A 150 -12.56 -0.27 27.71
CA ASP A 150 -12.85 0.63 28.84
C ASP A 150 -14.21 1.32 28.63
N HIS A 151 -15.24 0.86 29.34
CA HIS A 151 -16.61 1.36 29.25
C HIS A 151 -16.78 2.80 29.73
N ARG A 152 -15.81 3.36 30.47
CA ARG A 152 -15.86 4.78 30.87
C ARG A 152 -15.58 5.72 29.68
N PHE A 153 -14.95 5.19 28.63
CA PHE A 153 -14.62 5.93 27.43
C PHE A 153 -15.08 5.22 26.15
N SER A 154 -15.97 4.22 26.21
CA SER A 154 -16.42 3.50 25.02
C SER A 154 -17.90 3.14 25.12
N THR A 155 -18.56 3.03 23.97
CA THR A 155 -19.96 2.61 23.88
C THR A 155 -20.05 1.31 23.09
N SER A 156 -21.26 0.79 22.90
CA SER A 156 -21.45 -0.47 22.18
C SER A 156 -21.09 -0.35 20.69
N HIS A 157 -21.20 0.84 20.10
CA HIS A 157 -21.15 1.03 18.65
C HIS A 157 -20.19 2.13 18.15
N ASP A 158 -19.55 2.90 19.03
CA ASP A 158 -18.57 3.94 18.62
C ASP A 158 -17.40 3.37 17.81
N TYR A 159 -16.83 2.24 18.24
CA TYR A 159 -15.77 1.55 17.49
C TYR A 159 -16.27 1.03 16.13
N LYS A 160 -17.54 0.59 16.06
CA LYS A 160 -18.15 0.11 14.83
C LYS A 160 -18.27 1.24 13.81
N VAL A 161 -18.64 2.45 14.24
CA VAL A 161 -18.63 3.66 13.41
C VAL A 161 -17.20 3.98 12.94
N ALA A 162 -16.23 3.99 13.86
CA ALA A 162 -14.83 4.27 13.50
C ALA A 162 -14.31 3.29 12.44
N LYS A 163 -14.70 2.02 12.55
CA LYS A 163 -14.33 0.96 11.60
C LYS A 163 -15.01 1.13 10.24
N ILE A 164 -16.24 1.62 10.18
CA ILE A 164 -16.90 2.00 8.92
C ILE A 164 -16.08 3.07 8.20
N ILE A 165 -15.80 4.18 8.89
CA ILE A 165 -15.04 5.31 8.33
C ILE A 165 -13.66 4.85 7.86
N ALA A 166 -12.96 4.06 8.68
CA ALA A 166 -11.63 3.54 8.34
C ALA A 166 -11.68 2.63 7.11
N ASN A 167 -12.65 1.73 7.02
CA ASN A 167 -12.77 0.80 5.89
C ASN A 167 -13.03 1.54 4.58
N ASP A 168 -13.82 2.62 4.59
CA ASP A 168 -14.06 3.45 3.41
C ASP A 168 -12.72 4.10 2.94
N LEU A 169 -11.89 4.59 3.87
CA LEU A 169 -10.54 5.12 3.55
C LEU A 169 -9.58 4.04 3.05
N ILE A 170 -9.57 2.86 3.68
CA ILE A 170 -8.71 1.74 3.27
C ILE A 170 -9.11 1.27 1.86
N GLN A 171 -10.41 1.25 1.54
CA GLN A 171 -10.87 0.88 0.21
C GLN A 171 -10.30 1.81 -0.86
N VAL A 172 -10.39 3.13 -0.65
CA VAL A 172 -9.83 4.15 -1.56
C VAL A 172 -8.33 3.92 -1.75
N TYR A 173 -7.59 3.71 -0.65
CA TYR A 173 -6.16 3.40 -0.71
C TYR A 173 -5.85 2.15 -1.55
N LEU A 174 -6.57 1.04 -1.32
CA LEU A 174 -6.34 -0.21 -2.03
C LEU A 174 -6.66 -0.08 -3.53
N GLU A 175 -7.73 0.64 -3.88
CA GLU A 175 -8.14 0.88 -5.26
C GLU A 175 -7.13 1.76 -6.02
N ASP A 176 -6.64 2.82 -5.39
CA ASP A 176 -5.59 3.68 -5.96
C ASP A 176 -4.30 2.87 -6.22
N ARG A 177 -3.87 2.06 -5.26
CA ARG A 177 -2.69 1.19 -5.43
C ARG A 177 -2.88 0.19 -6.56
N LEU A 178 -4.08 -0.36 -6.72
CA LEU A 178 -4.42 -1.24 -7.85
C LEU A 178 -4.42 -0.48 -9.20
N LYS A 179 -4.88 0.78 -9.23
CA LYS A 179 -4.86 1.64 -10.42
C LYS A 179 -3.42 1.97 -10.82
N ASN A 180 -2.57 2.35 -9.87
CA ASN A 180 -1.16 2.65 -10.11
C ASN A 180 -0.38 1.44 -10.65
N ILE A 181 -0.70 0.23 -10.19
CA ILE A 181 -0.17 -1.02 -10.77
C ILE A 181 -0.63 -1.21 -12.23
N LYS A 182 -1.87 -0.84 -12.58
CA LYS A 182 -2.35 -0.93 -13.95
C LYS A 182 -1.69 0.13 -14.85
N LEU A 183 -1.52 1.35 -14.38
CA LEU A 183 -0.88 2.45 -15.14
C LEU A 183 0.57 2.11 -15.50
N LYS A 184 1.35 1.57 -14.55
CA LYS A 184 2.71 1.03 -14.83
C LYS A 184 2.74 -0.10 -15.88
N LYS A 185 1.60 -0.74 -16.14
CA LYS A 185 1.45 -1.81 -17.14
C LYS A 185 0.93 -1.28 -18.50
N VAL A 186 0.42 -0.05 -18.56
CA VAL A 186 -0.02 0.59 -19.81
C VAL A 186 1.12 1.39 -20.44
N SER A 187 2.10 1.84 -19.63
CA SER A 187 3.41 2.31 -20.12
C SER A 187 4.35 1.15 -20.49
N ASP A 188 3.82 0.08 -21.07
CA ASP A 188 4.61 -1.07 -21.53
C ASP A 188 5.10 -0.81 -22.95
N ASN A 189 5.94 0.23 -23.10
CA ASN A 189 6.82 0.42 -24.28
C ASN A 189 8.01 -0.56 -24.22
N SER A 190 7.82 -1.77 -23.64
CA SER A 190 8.90 -2.74 -23.54
C SER A 190 9.24 -3.24 -24.93
N VAL A 191 10.50 -3.02 -25.32
CA VAL A 191 11.06 -3.60 -26.53
C VAL A 191 11.17 -5.10 -26.31
N LYS A 192 10.63 -5.89 -27.24
CA LYS A 192 10.74 -7.34 -27.19
C LYS A 192 12.04 -7.78 -27.85
N TRP A 193 12.78 -8.67 -27.20
CA TRP A 193 13.90 -9.35 -27.84
C TRP A 193 13.37 -10.39 -28.82
N THR A 194 13.73 -10.25 -30.09
CA THR A 194 13.27 -11.13 -31.18
C THR A 194 14.37 -12.04 -31.72
N ALA A 195 15.63 -11.79 -31.36
CA ALA A 195 16.76 -12.65 -31.72
C ALA A 195 16.86 -13.88 -30.81
N SER A 196 17.83 -14.76 -31.07
CA SER A 196 18.01 -15.98 -30.28
C SER A 196 18.45 -15.69 -28.84
N LYS A 197 18.20 -16.64 -27.93
CA LYS A 197 18.71 -16.59 -26.55
C LYS A 197 20.24 -16.53 -26.52
N THR A 198 20.88 -17.29 -27.41
CA THR A 198 22.33 -17.31 -27.58
C THR A 198 22.90 -15.93 -27.95
N ALA A 199 22.21 -15.18 -28.83
CA ALA A 199 22.60 -13.81 -29.18
C ALA A 199 22.47 -12.85 -27.98
N LEU A 200 21.42 -13.02 -27.17
CA LEU A 200 21.24 -12.23 -25.95
C LEU A 200 22.32 -12.55 -24.91
N THR A 201 22.66 -13.83 -24.73
CA THR A 201 23.77 -14.26 -23.87
C THR A 201 25.09 -13.68 -24.35
N GLU A 202 25.37 -13.72 -25.66
CA GLU A 202 26.58 -13.14 -26.25
C GLU A 202 26.72 -11.65 -25.93
N LEU A 203 25.64 -10.87 -26.11
CA LEU A 203 25.60 -9.45 -25.79
C LEU A 203 25.81 -9.17 -24.29
N ILE A 204 25.15 -9.94 -23.43
CA ILE A 204 25.27 -9.80 -21.96
C ILE A 204 26.73 -10.02 -21.52
N TYR A 205 27.36 -11.08 -22.02
CA TYR A 205 28.76 -11.36 -21.71
C TYR A 205 29.71 -10.31 -22.27
N ALA A 206 29.44 -9.77 -23.47
CA ALA A 206 30.26 -8.70 -24.04
C ALA A 206 30.25 -7.43 -23.18
N LEU A 207 29.06 -6.97 -22.77
CA LEU A 207 28.90 -5.80 -21.92
C LEU A 207 29.51 -6.02 -20.53
N TYR A 208 29.34 -7.22 -19.98
CA TYR A 208 29.98 -7.62 -18.72
C TYR A 208 31.51 -7.61 -18.82
N SER A 209 32.08 -8.24 -19.85
CA SER A 209 33.53 -8.27 -20.08
C SER A 209 34.13 -6.90 -20.34
N HIS A 210 33.36 -5.98 -20.96
CA HIS A 210 33.78 -4.58 -21.12
C HIS A 210 33.65 -3.77 -19.83
N GLY A 211 32.89 -4.25 -18.84
CA GLY A 211 32.74 -3.58 -17.54
C GLY A 211 31.88 -2.31 -17.57
N VAL A 212 30.96 -2.17 -18.54
CA VAL A 212 30.14 -0.94 -18.69
C VAL A 212 29.22 -0.68 -17.50
N PHE A 213 28.88 -1.70 -16.70
CA PHE A 213 27.95 -1.58 -15.59
C PHE A 213 28.68 -1.43 -14.26
N ASN A 214 28.24 -0.45 -13.46
CA ASN A 214 28.76 -0.18 -12.10
C ASN A 214 30.29 -0.08 -12.03
N ASN A 215 30.91 0.60 -13.00
CA ASN A 215 32.37 0.73 -13.11
C ASN A 215 33.09 -0.64 -13.06
N GLY A 216 32.53 -1.65 -13.75
CA GLY A 216 33.08 -3.01 -13.80
C GLY A 216 32.71 -3.93 -12.62
N ASN A 217 31.98 -3.45 -11.61
CA ASN A 217 31.70 -4.22 -10.39
C ASN A 217 30.36 -4.96 -10.37
N ALA A 218 29.62 -4.99 -11.49
CA ALA A 218 28.32 -5.64 -11.55
C ALA A 218 28.44 -7.17 -11.70
N ASP A 219 27.65 -7.95 -10.93
CA ASP A 219 27.55 -9.40 -11.09
C ASP A 219 26.83 -9.77 -12.41
N ILE A 220 27.39 -10.70 -13.18
CA ILE A 220 26.80 -11.25 -14.41
C ILE A 220 25.38 -11.81 -14.18
N LYS A 221 25.09 -12.40 -13.02
CA LYS A 221 23.74 -12.89 -12.68
C LYS A 221 22.74 -11.75 -12.57
N LEU A 222 23.17 -10.63 -11.99
CA LEU A 222 22.35 -9.44 -11.85
C LEU A 222 22.08 -8.81 -13.22
N ILE A 223 23.10 -8.72 -14.07
CA ILE A 223 22.98 -8.23 -15.44
C ILE A 223 22.03 -9.12 -16.26
N ALA A 224 22.23 -10.44 -16.23
CA ALA A 224 21.38 -11.39 -16.95
C ALA A 224 19.90 -11.26 -16.54
N LYS A 225 19.63 -11.24 -15.23
CA LYS A 225 18.27 -11.04 -14.70
C LYS A 225 17.65 -9.73 -15.16
N LYS A 226 18.42 -8.65 -15.24
CA LYS A 226 17.94 -7.36 -15.73
C LYS A 226 17.56 -7.40 -17.21
N PHE A 227 18.35 -8.09 -18.04
CA PHE A 227 18.01 -8.29 -19.45
C PHE A 227 16.78 -9.18 -19.63
N GLU A 228 16.63 -10.25 -18.85
CA GLU A 228 15.41 -11.09 -18.86
C GLU A 228 14.15 -10.27 -18.50
N GLU A 229 14.25 -9.43 -17.46
CA GLU A 229 13.18 -8.52 -17.03
C GLU A 229 12.85 -7.47 -18.10
N SER A 230 13.87 -6.86 -18.71
CA SER A 230 13.70 -5.78 -19.70
C SER A 230 13.11 -6.26 -21.03
N PHE A 231 13.47 -7.46 -21.47
CA PHE A 231 13.07 -8.00 -22.77
C PHE A 231 11.98 -9.06 -22.69
N ASN A 232 11.53 -9.43 -21.49
CA ASN A 232 10.59 -10.52 -21.22
C ASN A 232 11.01 -11.82 -21.93
N SER A 233 12.30 -12.17 -21.78
CA SER A 233 12.93 -13.37 -22.35
C SER A 233 13.52 -14.22 -21.22
N GLU A 234 13.44 -15.54 -21.33
CA GLU A 234 14.03 -16.48 -20.37
C GLU A 234 15.33 -17.08 -20.97
N LEU A 235 16.48 -16.73 -20.41
CA LEU A 235 17.80 -17.18 -20.88
C LEU A 235 18.09 -18.62 -20.46
N GLY A 236 17.52 -19.09 -19.34
CA GLY A 236 17.80 -20.43 -18.81
C GLY A 236 19.25 -20.56 -18.34
N ASP A 237 19.94 -21.65 -18.70
CA ASP A 237 21.35 -21.84 -18.37
C ASP A 237 22.26 -21.03 -19.31
N PHE A 238 22.34 -19.73 -19.04
CA PHE A 238 23.16 -18.80 -19.81
C PHE A 238 24.67 -19.06 -19.62
N TYR A 239 25.09 -19.73 -18.55
CA TYR A 239 26.48 -20.16 -18.35
C TYR A 239 26.85 -21.27 -19.33
N HIS A 240 26.00 -22.28 -19.47
CA HIS A 240 26.21 -23.35 -20.46
C HIS A 240 26.22 -22.78 -21.88
N THR A 241 25.25 -21.92 -22.19
CA THR A 241 25.16 -21.24 -23.49
C THR A 241 26.44 -20.46 -23.83
N PHE A 242 27.07 -19.81 -22.83
CA PHE A 242 28.35 -19.14 -23.02
C PHE A 242 29.52 -20.11 -23.22
N MET A 243 29.52 -21.27 -22.56
CA MET A 243 30.53 -22.30 -22.83
C MET A 243 30.44 -22.82 -24.26
N GLU A 244 29.22 -22.99 -24.80
CA GLU A 244 29.01 -23.32 -26.20
C GLU A 244 29.55 -22.23 -27.15
N LEU A 245 29.32 -20.95 -26.82
CA LEU A 245 29.89 -19.82 -27.56
C LEU A 245 31.42 -19.87 -27.58
N LYS A 246 32.04 -20.11 -26.42
CA LYS A 246 33.50 -20.23 -26.27
C LYS A 246 34.08 -21.40 -27.06
N ALA A 247 33.33 -22.51 -27.19
CA ALA A 247 33.76 -23.72 -27.89
C ALA A 247 33.73 -23.60 -29.42
N ARG A 248 33.13 -22.54 -29.99
CA ARG A 248 33.11 -22.33 -31.45
C ARG A 248 34.52 -22.16 -32.01
N LYS A 249 34.82 -22.93 -33.06
CA LYS A 249 36.10 -22.87 -33.81
C LYS A 249 36.15 -21.72 -34.81
N ILE A 250 35.00 -21.33 -35.34
CA ILE A 250 34.86 -20.27 -36.34
C ILE A 250 33.82 -19.28 -35.81
N ASN A 251 34.20 -18.00 -35.78
CA ASN A 251 33.40 -16.86 -35.35
C ASN A 251 32.68 -17.05 -33.99
N ARG A 252 33.39 -16.72 -32.91
CA ARG A 252 32.90 -16.80 -31.52
C ARG A 252 31.93 -15.66 -31.16
N THR A 253 31.98 -14.54 -31.88
CA THR A 253 31.24 -13.29 -31.62
C THR A 253 30.31 -12.93 -32.78
N LYS A 254 29.68 -13.94 -33.38
CA LYS A 254 28.88 -13.80 -34.60
C LYS A 254 27.78 -12.75 -34.49
N PHE A 255 27.14 -12.63 -33.34
CA PHE A 255 26.07 -11.65 -33.16
C PHE A 255 26.62 -10.23 -33.02
N LEU A 256 27.71 -10.05 -32.26
CA LEU A 256 28.35 -8.73 -32.12
C LEU A 256 28.91 -8.22 -33.45
N ASP A 257 29.54 -9.09 -34.24
CA ASP A 257 30.05 -8.74 -35.57
C ASP A 257 28.89 -8.23 -36.45
N SER A 258 27.77 -8.97 -36.47
CA SER A 258 26.57 -8.56 -37.20
C SER A 258 25.96 -7.24 -36.70
N LEU A 259 26.09 -6.91 -35.40
CA LEU A 259 25.63 -5.62 -34.86
C LEU A 259 26.53 -4.47 -35.33
N CYS A 260 27.85 -4.68 -35.33
CA CYS A 260 28.80 -3.71 -35.85
C CYS A 260 28.55 -3.42 -37.33
N ASP A 261 28.44 -4.46 -38.16
CA ASP A 261 28.18 -4.34 -39.60
C ASP A 261 26.87 -3.58 -39.87
N ALA A 262 25.80 -3.91 -39.12
CA ALA A 262 24.51 -3.24 -39.26
C ALA A 262 24.56 -1.76 -38.83
N LEU A 263 25.35 -1.42 -37.82
CA LEU A 263 25.52 -0.05 -37.36
C LEU A 263 26.32 0.78 -38.36
N ILE A 264 27.43 0.24 -38.88
CA ILE A 264 28.28 0.90 -39.89
C ILE A 264 27.46 1.18 -41.14
N LYS A 265 26.76 0.17 -41.67
CA LYS A 265 25.90 0.33 -42.84
C LYS A 265 24.87 1.46 -42.67
N LYS A 266 24.30 1.57 -41.47
CA LYS A 266 23.32 2.62 -41.17
C LYS A 266 23.95 4.03 -41.11
N MET A 267 25.22 4.15 -40.71
CA MET A 267 25.96 5.40 -40.75
C MET A 267 26.27 5.79 -42.20
N ASP A 268 26.77 4.84 -43.00
CA ASP A 268 27.07 5.07 -44.42
C ASP A 268 25.81 5.50 -45.21
N GLU A 269 24.66 4.85 -44.96
CA GLU A 269 23.36 5.21 -45.56
C GLU A 269 22.87 6.64 -45.20
N GLN A 270 23.38 7.23 -44.11
CA GLN A 270 23.05 8.59 -43.68
C GLN A 270 24.02 9.63 -44.24
N ASP A 271 25.28 9.26 -44.46
CA ASP A 271 26.29 10.13 -45.05
C ASP A 271 26.15 10.24 -46.59
N GLU A 272 25.52 9.25 -47.24
CA GLU A 272 25.16 9.28 -48.67
C GLU A 272 23.89 10.10 -48.99
N LYS A 273 23.25 10.72 -47.99
CA LYS A 273 22.06 11.59 -48.15
C LYS A 273 22.35 13.07 -47.93
#